data_AF-A2E726-F1
#
_entry.id   AF-A2E726-F1
#
_cell.length_a   1.000
_cell.length_b   1.000
_cell.length_c   1.000
_cell.angle_alpha   90.00
_cell.angle_beta   90.00
_cell.angle_gamma   90.00
#
_symmetry.space_group_name_H-M   'P 1'
#
loop_
_entity.id
_entity.type
_entity.pdbx_description
1 polymer ?
#
loop_
_entity_poly.entity_id
_entity_poly.type
_entity_poly.pdbx_seq_one_letter_code
_entity_poly.pdbx_strand_id
1 'polypeptide(L)'
;MLSTIYTETKQFSEKCGIQQEVKDASISYAEQIVKNLLDPEHNQPVKDFEGIKFTNQSPDQDEFIFVHDFFKTSHLDFPSQILAFESQHPGFKYSRREVCQRFGLNTNDDAPLLVQLIKMRQQYQNLC
;
A
#
# COMPACT_ATOMS: atom_id res chain seq x y z
N MET A 1 24.31 8.70 9.30
CA MET A 1 23.61 8.03 8.18
C MET A 1 22.11 8.32 8.22
N LEU A 2 21.37 7.96 9.27
CA LEU A 2 19.95 8.33 9.43
C LEU A 2 19.70 9.85 9.47
N SER A 3 20.57 10.61 10.15
CA SER A 3 20.49 12.09 10.18
C SER A 3 20.70 12.74 8.82
N THR A 4 21.58 12.17 8.00
CA THR A 4 21.87 12.62 6.64
C THR A 4 20.67 12.38 5.73
N ILE A 5 20.10 11.17 5.76
CA ILE A 5 18.90 10.80 4.99
C ILE A 5 17.72 11.70 5.35
N TYR A 6 17.49 11.93 6.65
CA TYR A 6 16.42 12.83 7.11
C TYR A 6 16.62 14.26 6.60
N THR A 7 17.85 14.77 6.68
CA THR A 7 18.16 16.15 6.24
C THR A 7 17.99 16.31 4.74
N GLU A 8 18.46 15.35 3.95
CA GLU A 8 18.31 15.35 2.49
C GLU A 8 16.84 15.23 2.08
N THR A 9 16.07 14.36 2.74
CA THR A 9 14.64 14.19 2.45
C THR A 9 13.86 15.47 2.79
N LYS A 10 14.20 16.14 3.89
CA LYS A 10 13.59 17.41 4.28
C LYS A 10 13.89 18.52 3.27
N GLN A 11 15.16 18.67 2.88
CA GLN A 11 15.57 19.66 1.87
C GLN A 11 14.93 19.40 0.51
N PHE A 12 14.80 18.13 0.12
CA PHE A 12 14.10 17.73 -1.10
C PHE A 12 12.61 18.10 -1.04
N SER A 13 11.95 17.77 0.08
CA SER A 13 10.53 18.11 0.30
C SER A 13 10.28 19.62 0.23
N GLU A 14 11.17 20.43 0.77
CA GLU A 14 11.08 21.89 0.75
C GLU A 14 11.34 22.45 -0.65
N LYS A 15 12.37 21.96 -1.34
CA LYS A 15 12.75 22.40 -2.69
C LYS A 15 11.69 22.08 -3.75
N CYS A 16 11.04 20.93 -3.61
CA CYS A 16 9.98 20.50 -4.53
C CYS A 16 8.60 21.09 -4.19
N GLY A 17 8.47 21.86 -3.09
CA GLY A 17 7.18 22.47 -2.72
C GLY A 17 6.09 21.46 -2.35
N ILE A 18 6.45 20.20 -2.11
CA ILE A 18 5.52 19.08 -1.94
C ILE A 18 4.52 19.36 -0.80
N GLN A 19 4.99 19.99 0.29
CA GLN A 19 4.13 20.31 1.43
C GLN A 19 3.03 21.31 1.07
N GLN A 20 3.36 22.31 0.25
CA GLN A 20 2.40 23.34 -0.16
C GLN A 20 1.40 22.75 -1.17
N GLU A 21 1.88 21.95 -2.12
CA GLU A 21 1.03 21.25 -3.09
C GLU A 21 0.05 20.29 -2.39
N VAL A 22 0.52 19.48 -1.45
CA VAL A 22 -0.32 18.57 -0.66
C VAL A 22 -1.36 19.36 0.15
N LYS A 23 -0.97 20.49 0.75
CA LYS A 23 -1.88 21.34 1.51
C LYS A 23 -2.97 21.93 0.61
N ASP A 24 -2.60 22.48 -0.54
CA ASP A 24 -3.54 23.11 -1.47
C ASP A 24 -4.50 22.07 -2.09
N ALA A 25 -3.98 20.87 -2.42
CA ALA A 25 -4.81 19.75 -2.86
C ALA A 25 -5.80 19.31 -1.77
N SER A 26 -5.35 19.23 -0.52
CA SER A 26 -6.20 18.84 0.62
C SER A 26 -7.31 19.86 0.88
N ILE A 27 -6.99 21.16 0.83
CA ILE A 27 -7.97 22.26 0.99
C ILE A 27 -8.98 22.22 -0.15
N SER A 28 -8.52 22.12 -1.40
CA SER A 28 -9.39 22.04 -2.58
C SER A 28 -10.37 20.85 -2.50
N TYR A 29 -9.87 19.68 -2.07
CA TYR A 29 -10.71 18.50 -1.91
C TYR A 29 -11.73 18.67 -0.76
N ALA A 30 -11.32 19.23 0.37
CA ALA A 30 -12.22 19.52 1.49
C ALA A 30 -13.33 20.51 1.09
N GLU A 31 -13.01 21.55 0.31
CA GLU A 31 -14.01 22.49 -0.20
C GLU A 31 -15.01 21.83 -1.15
N GLN A 32 -14.56 20.90 -2.00
CA GLN A 32 -15.45 20.12 -2.87
C GLN A 32 -16.40 19.24 -2.04
N ILE A 33 -15.90 18.58 -1.00
CA ILE A 33 -16.73 17.80 -0.06
C ILE A 33 -17.78 18.69 0.60
N VAL A 34 -17.38 19.86 1.11
CA VAL A 34 -18.31 20.79 1.77
C VAL A 34 -19.39 21.30 0.80
N LYS A 35 -19.01 21.68 -0.42
CA LYS A 35 -19.98 22.11 -1.45
C LYS A 35 -20.97 21.00 -1.78
N ASN A 36 -20.49 19.78 -1.97
CA ASN A 36 -21.34 18.62 -2.23
C ASN A 36 -22.28 18.31 -1.05
N LEU A 37 -21.83 18.47 0.20
CA LEU A 37 -22.69 18.30 1.39
C LEU A 37 -23.79 19.35 1.51
N LEU A 38 -23.53 20.60 1.10
CA LEU A 38 -24.48 21.71 1.21
C LEU A 38 -25.53 21.72 0.10
N ASP A 39 -25.15 21.30 -1.10
CA ASP A 39 -26.07 21.22 -2.25
C ASP A 39 -25.71 20.00 -3.13
N PRO A 40 -26.17 18.80 -2.75
CA PRO A 40 -25.81 17.57 -3.45
C PRO A 40 -26.40 17.47 -4.87
N GLU A 41 -27.52 18.14 -5.14
CA GLU A 41 -28.23 18.02 -6.43
C GLU A 41 -27.58 18.85 -7.54
N HIS A 42 -26.89 19.94 -7.19
CA HIS A 42 -26.27 20.85 -8.16
C HIS A 42 -24.74 20.76 -8.23
N ASN A 43 -24.09 20.02 -7.32
CA ASN A 43 -22.64 19.85 -7.32
C ASN A 43 -22.22 18.47 -7.84
N GLN A 44 -21.03 18.41 -8.44
CA GLN A 44 -20.46 17.13 -8.87
C GLN A 44 -20.20 16.23 -7.65
N PRO A 45 -20.53 14.92 -7.72
CA PRO A 45 -20.15 13.95 -6.70
C PRO A 45 -18.64 13.98 -6.47
N VAL A 46 -18.23 13.97 -5.20
CA VAL A 46 -16.82 13.87 -4.85
C VAL A 46 -16.29 12.54 -5.40
N LYS A 47 -15.20 12.61 -6.15
CA LYS A 47 -14.56 11.41 -6.70
C LYS A 47 -14.07 10.53 -5.55
N ASP A 48 -14.59 9.31 -5.52
CA ASP A 48 -14.14 8.29 -4.58
C ASP A 48 -12.79 7.71 -5.02
N PHE A 49 -12.02 7.19 -4.07
CA PHE A 49 -10.74 6.56 -4.36
C PHE A 49 -10.97 5.12 -4.82
N GLU A 50 -10.51 4.77 -6.02
CA GLU A 50 -10.61 3.39 -6.51
C GLU A 50 -9.65 2.50 -5.73
N GLY A 51 -10.20 1.61 -4.91
CA GLY A 51 -9.43 0.61 -4.15
C GLY A 51 -9.10 -0.65 -4.95
N ILE A 52 -8.34 -1.54 -4.32
CA ILE A 52 -8.02 -2.85 -4.90
C ILE A 52 -9.24 -3.76 -4.81
N LYS A 53 -9.60 -4.42 -5.92
CA LYS A 53 -10.79 -5.29 -5.96
C LYS A 53 -10.46 -6.68 -5.42
N PHE A 54 -10.93 -6.98 -4.20
CA PHE A 54 -10.86 -8.34 -3.62
C PHE A 54 -12.02 -9.18 -4.14
N THR A 55 -11.90 -9.69 -5.36
CA THR A 55 -12.87 -10.62 -5.94
C THR A 55 -12.32 -12.03 -5.89
N ASN A 56 -12.94 -12.93 -5.10
CA ASN A 56 -12.70 -14.39 -5.08
C ASN A 56 -11.27 -14.84 -5.43
N GLN A 57 -10.27 -14.51 -4.60
CA GLN A 57 -8.86 -14.89 -4.82
C GLN A 57 -8.32 -14.36 -6.17
N SER A 58 -8.57 -13.06 -6.43
CA SER A 58 -8.01 -12.38 -7.58
C SER A 58 -6.48 -12.25 -7.47
N PRO A 59 -5.76 -12.19 -8.59
CA PRO A 59 -4.34 -11.85 -8.61
C PRO A 59 -4.05 -10.57 -7.82
N ASP A 60 -4.90 -9.54 -7.97
CA ASP A 60 -4.76 -8.26 -7.27
C ASP A 60 -4.78 -8.41 -5.74
N GLN A 61 -5.64 -9.30 -5.22
CA GLN A 61 -5.68 -9.60 -3.79
C GLN A 61 -4.40 -10.28 -3.32
N ASP A 62 -3.88 -11.22 -4.11
CA ASP A 62 -2.65 -11.94 -3.77
C ASP A 62 -1.43 -11.00 -3.83
N GLU A 63 -1.34 -10.14 -4.85
CA GLU A 63 -0.31 -9.10 -4.94
C GLU A 63 -0.34 -8.18 -3.72
N PHE A 64 -1.53 -7.68 -3.34
CA PHE A 64 -1.70 -6.89 -2.14
C PHE A 64 -1.17 -7.61 -0.89
N ILE A 65 -1.52 -8.89 -0.73
CA ILE A 65 -1.09 -9.71 0.41
C ILE A 65 0.43 -9.85 0.45
N PHE A 66 1.08 -10.08 -0.70
CA PHE A 66 2.54 -10.23 -0.77
C PHE A 66 3.26 -8.91 -0.44
N VAL A 67 2.75 -7.78 -0.93
CA VAL A 67 3.31 -6.45 -0.61
C VAL A 67 3.10 -6.12 0.87
N HIS A 68 1.89 -6.38 1.39
CA HIS A 68 1.59 -6.18 2.80
C HIS A 68 2.48 -7.05 3.70
N ASP A 69 2.70 -8.32 3.35
CA ASP A 69 3.65 -9.17 4.07
C ASP A 69 5.08 -8.61 4.04
N PHE A 70 5.53 -8.12 2.88
CA PHE A 70 6.85 -7.55 2.74
C PHE A 70 7.06 -6.35 3.67
N PHE A 71 6.09 -5.43 3.75
CA PHE A 71 6.16 -4.31 4.67
C PHE A 71 6.15 -4.78 6.13
N LYS A 72 5.28 -5.72 6.48
CA LYS A 72 5.16 -6.24 7.85
C LYS A 72 6.42 -6.96 8.32
N THR A 73 6.99 -7.83 7.49
CA THR A 73 8.22 -8.59 7.79
C THR A 73 9.48 -7.70 7.78
N SER A 74 9.45 -6.62 7.02
CA SER A 74 10.54 -5.62 6.98
C SER A 74 10.41 -4.54 8.06
N HIS A 75 9.45 -4.66 8.98
CA HIS A 75 9.18 -3.68 10.04
C HIS A 75 8.87 -2.26 9.51
N LEU A 76 8.19 -2.19 8.36
CA LEU A 76 7.75 -0.95 7.71
C LEU A 76 6.28 -0.66 8.07
N ASP A 77 6.04 -0.37 9.35
CA ASP A 77 4.68 -0.21 9.89
C ASP A 77 3.90 0.94 9.24
N PHE A 78 4.57 2.07 9.00
CA PHE A 78 3.94 3.25 8.40
C PHE A 78 3.50 3.01 6.94
N PRO A 79 4.37 2.53 6.03
CA PRO A 79 3.95 2.11 4.70
C PRO A 79 2.87 1.03 4.70
N SER A 80 2.91 0.09 5.65
CA SER A 80 1.89 -0.95 5.79
C SER A 80 0.50 -0.37 6.10
N GLN A 81 0.43 0.65 6.95
CA GLN A 81 -0.83 1.34 7.27
C GLN A 81 -1.34 2.13 6.07
N ILE A 82 -0.46 2.90 5.41
CA ILE A 82 -0.82 3.66 4.21
C ILE A 82 -1.41 2.74 3.14
N LEU A 83 -0.71 1.62 2.85
CA LEU A 83 -1.18 0.65 1.87
C LEU A 83 -2.60 0.15 2.19
N ALA A 84 -2.90 -0.14 3.46
CA ALA A 84 -4.22 -0.60 3.85
C ALA A 84 -5.32 0.46 3.64
N PHE A 85 -5.03 1.74 3.88
CA PHE A 85 -5.98 2.83 3.64
C PHE A 85 -6.13 3.14 2.15
N GLU A 86 -5.02 3.30 1.41
CA GLU A 86 -5.06 3.65 0.00
C GLU A 86 -5.70 2.56 -0.86
N SER A 87 -5.52 1.29 -0.48
CA SER A 87 -6.16 0.16 -1.16
C SER A 87 -7.65 -0.01 -0.82
N GLN A 88 -8.20 0.79 0.11
CA GLN A 88 -9.56 0.67 0.66
C GLN A 88 -9.79 -0.60 1.51
N HIS A 89 -8.74 -1.12 2.17
CA HIS A 89 -8.80 -2.31 3.04
C HIS A 89 -8.20 -2.12 4.45
N PRO A 90 -8.62 -1.09 5.22
CA PRO A 90 -8.04 -0.79 6.54
C PRO A 90 -8.26 -1.89 7.58
N GLY A 91 -9.31 -2.70 7.42
CA GLY A 91 -9.65 -3.82 8.29
C GLY A 91 -9.07 -5.16 7.87
N PHE A 92 -8.19 -5.20 6.86
CA PHE A 92 -7.67 -6.46 6.32
C PHE A 92 -6.92 -7.26 7.38
N LYS A 93 -7.33 -8.52 7.57
CA LYS A 93 -6.68 -9.45 8.49
C LYS A 93 -5.68 -10.31 7.73
N TYR A 94 -4.42 -9.93 7.82
CA TYR A 94 -3.32 -10.68 7.24
C TYR A 94 -2.99 -11.97 8.02
N SER A 95 -3.00 -13.11 7.33
CA SER A 95 -2.65 -14.44 7.86
C SER A 95 -1.54 -15.08 7.03
N ARG A 96 -0.28 -14.98 7.48
CA ARG A 96 0.89 -15.55 6.81
C ARG A 96 0.73 -17.05 6.53
N ARG A 97 0.20 -17.77 7.51
CA ARG A 97 0.01 -19.22 7.45
C ARG A 97 -0.92 -19.64 6.30
N GLU A 98 -2.02 -18.93 6.11
CA GLU A 98 -2.97 -19.20 5.02
C GLU A 98 -2.33 -18.99 3.65
N VAL A 99 -1.56 -17.91 3.51
CA VAL A 99 -0.86 -17.59 2.25
C VAL A 99 0.21 -18.64 1.94
N CYS A 100 1.02 -19.01 2.94
CA CYS A 100 2.00 -20.08 2.78
C CYS A 100 1.35 -21.40 2.36
N GLN A 101 0.22 -21.77 2.94
CA GLN A 101 -0.51 -22.97 2.56
C GLN A 101 -1.03 -22.92 1.12
N ARG A 102 -1.56 -21.77 0.69
CA ARG A 102 -2.06 -21.57 -0.68
C ARG A 102 -0.95 -21.66 -1.73
N PHE A 103 0.23 -21.11 -1.45
CA PHE A 103 1.34 -20.99 -2.39
C PHE A 103 2.47 -22.02 -2.20
N GLY A 104 2.34 -22.94 -1.22
CA GLY A 104 3.38 -23.91 -0.89
C GLY A 104 4.67 -23.30 -0.33
N LEU A 105 4.56 -22.14 0.34
CA LEU A 105 5.71 -21.42 0.92
C LEU A 105 6.00 -21.90 2.34
N ASN A 106 7.21 -21.62 2.84
CA ASN A 106 7.62 -22.04 4.18
C ASN A 106 7.12 -21.04 5.23
N THR A 107 6.25 -21.50 6.14
CA THR A 107 5.73 -20.67 7.24
C THR A 107 6.77 -20.31 8.29
N ASN A 108 7.84 -21.11 8.41
CA ASN A 108 8.87 -20.95 9.43
C ASN A 108 10.07 -20.13 8.95
N ASP A 109 10.08 -19.72 7.67
CA ASP A 109 11.09 -18.81 7.13
C ASP A 109 10.65 -17.37 7.40
N ASP A 110 11.52 -16.61 8.06
CA ASP A 110 11.29 -15.20 8.43
C ASP A 110 11.39 -14.25 7.22
N ALA A 111 11.95 -14.70 6.09
CA ALA A 111 12.05 -13.89 4.89
C ALA A 111 10.66 -13.53 4.33
N PRO A 112 10.46 -12.32 3.79
CA PRO A 112 9.20 -11.94 3.15
C PRO A 112 8.73 -12.99 2.13
N LEU A 113 7.42 -13.25 2.08
CA LEU A 113 6.84 -14.26 1.18
C LEU A 113 7.14 -13.97 -0.28
N LEU A 114 7.22 -12.69 -0.66
CA LEU A 114 7.62 -12.27 -2.00
C LEU A 114 9.05 -12.70 -2.33
N VAL A 115 9.97 -12.63 -1.36
CA VAL A 115 11.35 -13.11 -1.52
C VAL A 115 11.38 -14.64 -1.64
N GLN A 116 10.58 -15.35 -0.85
CA GLN A 116 10.47 -16.82 -0.96
C GLN A 116 9.95 -17.23 -2.35
N LEU A 117 8.94 -16.54 -2.86
CA LEU A 117 8.34 -16.81 -4.17
C LEU A 117 9.34 -16.57 -5.31
N ILE A 118 10.12 -15.49 -5.24
CA ILE A 118 11.21 -15.21 -6.20
C ILE A 118 12.29 -16.30 -6.15
N LYS A 119 12.72 -16.72 -4.95
CA LYS A 119 13.69 -17.80 -4.78
C LYS A 119 13.19 -19.11 -5.37
N MET A 120 11.93 -19.48 -5.12
CA MET A 120 11.33 -20.67 -5.72
C MET A 120 11.34 -20.59 -7.25
N ARG A 121 10.91 -19.45 -7.82
CA ARG A 121 10.93 -19.25 -9.28
C ARG A 121 12.34 -19.41 -9.86
N GLN A 122 13.37 -18.85 -9.21
CA GLN A 122 14.76 -18.98 -9.65
C GLN A 122 15.24 -20.45 -9.57
N GLN A 123 14.86 -21.18 -8.53
CA GLN A 123 15.17 -22.61 -8.41
C GLN A 123 14.52 -23.43 -9.53
N TYR A 124 13.25 -23.17 -9.84
CA TYR A 124 12.57 -23.83 -10.96
C TYR A 124 13.23 -23.52 -12.30
N GLN A 125 13.63 -22.27 -12.54
CA GLN A 125 14.31 -21.87 -13.78
C GLN A 125 15.69 -22.53 -13.95
N ASN A 126 16.38 -22.86 -12.87
CA ASN A 126 17.67 -23.55 -12.92
C ASN A 126 17.53 -25.08 -13.08
N LEU A 127 16.32 -25.62 -12.94
CA LEU A 127 16.00 -27.04 -13.08
C LEU A 127 15.43 -27.40 -14.47
N CYS A 128 15.01 -26.41 -15.25
CA CYS A 128 14.56 -26.54 -16.64
C CYS A 128 15.68 -26.20 -17.61
#